data_AF-A0A845SZN9-F1
#
_entry.id   AF-A0A845SZN9-F1
#
_cell.length_a   1.000
_cell.length_b   1.000
_cell.length_c   1.000
_cell.angle_alpha   90.00
_cell.angle_beta   90.00
_cell.angle_gamma   90.00
#
_symmetry.space_group_name_H-M   'P 1'
#
loop_
_entity.id
_entity.type
_entity.pdbx_description
1 polymer ?
#
loop_
_entity_poly.entity_id
_entity_poly.type
_entity_poly.pdbx_seq_one_letter_code
_entity_poly.pdbx_strand_id
1 'polypeptide(L)'
;MDKKEFDSKVKEIIAEIERLKNIMDSPEQILQNFYDAYKPNLLQKTMEFLGYGEDEVYEVLIGQISRLPALSNCKITRATKEPLSPLRISYRDPEFELMIIDIKAHRYESVFESVVKGLEYRVRDAEKVRETAQANVNEMKSLESRVRTICAGEIPLRKTSFQKRGALKNYLTGLGWYTKEAATRACDNTGAFLNNIQEEIDKRQSILAEAQQKYSECLSAQESFENNPYLQNAVKDLTELLQESGYTSRNNLVSAG
;
A
#
# COMPACT_ATOMS: atom_id res chain seq x y z
N MET A 1 2.36 2.06 -63.36
CA MET A 1 1.93 0.82 -62.69
C MET A 1 0.98 0.11 -63.64
N ASP A 2 1.31 -1.10 -64.05
CA ASP A 2 0.43 -1.89 -64.92
C ASP A 2 -0.72 -2.52 -64.10
N LYS A 3 -1.77 -3.03 -64.77
CA LYS A 3 -2.94 -3.62 -64.11
C LYS A 3 -2.59 -4.84 -63.25
N LYS A 4 -1.66 -5.70 -63.67
CA LYS A 4 -1.20 -6.87 -62.90
C LYS A 4 -0.44 -6.45 -61.65
N GLU A 5 0.39 -5.42 -61.76
CA GLU A 5 1.17 -4.86 -60.66
C GLU A 5 0.24 -4.21 -59.62
N PHE A 6 -0.78 -3.47 -60.08
CA PHE A 6 -1.83 -2.95 -59.21
C PHE A 6 -2.64 -4.05 -58.53
N ASP A 7 -3.13 -5.04 -59.27
CA ASP A 7 -3.93 -6.15 -58.73
C ASP A 7 -3.11 -6.98 -57.72
N SER A 8 -1.80 -7.14 -57.93
CA SER A 8 -0.89 -7.80 -56.99
C SER A 8 -0.74 -7.00 -55.69
N LYS A 9 -0.52 -5.68 -55.80
CA LYS A 9 -0.41 -4.78 -54.65
C LYS A 9 -1.70 -4.73 -53.82
N VAL A 10 -2.86 -4.75 -54.47
CA VAL A 10 -4.16 -4.80 -53.78
C VAL A 10 -4.32 -6.12 -53.01
N LYS A 11 -3.92 -7.26 -53.57
CA LYS A 11 -3.95 -8.55 -52.86
C LYS A 11 -3.00 -8.57 -51.65
N GLU A 12 -1.81 -8.01 -51.79
CA GLU A 12 -0.86 -7.85 -50.66
C GLU A 12 -1.49 -7.03 -49.53
N ILE A 13 -2.15 -5.92 -49.86
CA ILE A 13 -2.83 -5.06 -48.87
C ILE A 13 -3.99 -5.81 -48.19
N ILE A 14 -4.83 -6.53 -48.94
CA ILE A 14 -5.96 -7.27 -48.38
C ILE A 14 -5.47 -8.39 -47.45
N ALA A 15 -4.45 -9.15 -47.86
CA ALA A 15 -3.85 -10.19 -47.04
C ALA A 15 -3.26 -9.62 -45.75
N GLU A 16 -2.65 -8.43 -45.82
CA GLU A 16 -2.13 -7.73 -44.66
C GLU A 16 -3.26 -7.23 -43.73
N ILE A 17 -4.38 -6.75 -44.28
CA ILE A 17 -5.57 -6.38 -43.49
C ILE A 17 -6.15 -7.61 -42.78
N GLU A 18 -6.24 -8.76 -43.44
CA GLU A 18 -6.71 -10.02 -42.82
C GLU A 18 -5.74 -10.50 -41.73
N ARG A 19 -4.43 -10.41 -41.96
CA ARG A 19 -3.41 -10.69 -40.94
C ARG A 19 -3.58 -9.81 -39.71
N LEU A 20 -3.82 -8.51 -39.91
CA LEU A 20 -4.01 -7.54 -38.83
C LEU A 20 -5.32 -7.76 -38.07
N LYS A 21 -6.40 -8.18 -38.74
CA LYS A 21 -7.63 -8.61 -38.07
C LYS A 21 -7.39 -9.81 -37.15
N ASN A 22 -6.66 -10.82 -37.62
CA ASN A 22 -6.33 -11.98 -36.79
C ASN A 22 -5.50 -11.61 -35.55
N ILE A 23 -4.61 -10.61 -35.67
CA ILE A 23 -3.88 -10.05 -34.53
C ILE A 23 -4.86 -9.41 -33.53
N MET A 24 -5.85 -8.65 -33.99
CA MET A 24 -6.85 -8.00 -33.13
C MET A 24 -7.71 -8.97 -32.31
N ASP A 25 -7.74 -10.25 -32.67
CA ASP A 25 -8.52 -11.27 -31.98
C ASP A 25 -7.72 -12.06 -30.93
N SER A 26 -6.39 -11.85 -30.84
CA SER A 26 -5.52 -12.46 -29.83
C SER A 26 -4.92 -11.40 -28.89
N PRO A 27 -5.21 -11.45 -27.58
CA PRO A 27 -4.64 -10.54 -26.59
C PRO A 27 -3.11 -10.54 -26.57
N GLU A 28 -2.49 -11.71 -26.72
CA GLU A 28 -1.04 -11.92 -26.71
C GLU A 28 -0.41 -11.31 -27.97
N GLN A 29 -1.02 -11.55 -29.14
CA GLN A 29 -0.54 -10.97 -30.39
C GLN A 29 -0.70 -9.45 -30.40
N ILE A 30 -1.75 -8.90 -29.78
CA ILE A 30 -1.90 -7.46 -29.61
C ILE A 30 -0.73 -6.92 -28.79
N LEU A 31 -0.43 -7.48 -27.62
CA LEU A 31 0.67 -6.98 -26.78
C LEU A 31 2.01 -6.99 -27.53
N GLN A 32 2.26 -8.01 -28.35
CA GLN A 32 3.48 -8.14 -29.17
C GLN A 32 3.52 -7.22 -30.40
N ASN A 33 2.41 -7.05 -31.11
CA ASN A 33 2.37 -6.41 -32.43
C ASN A 33 1.85 -4.97 -32.40
N PHE A 34 1.28 -4.53 -31.28
CA PHE A 34 0.75 -3.17 -31.15
C PHE A 34 1.84 -2.10 -31.04
N TYR A 35 3.09 -2.47 -30.76
CA TYR A 35 4.20 -1.53 -30.87
C TYR A 35 5.50 -2.23 -31.27
N ASP A 36 6.14 -1.75 -32.33
CA ASP A 36 7.50 -2.11 -32.73
C ASP A 36 8.36 -0.85 -32.64
N ALA A 37 9.36 -0.83 -31.75
CA ALA A 37 10.26 0.33 -31.60
C ALA A 37 11.07 0.64 -32.86
N TYR A 38 11.14 -0.31 -33.79
CA TYR A 38 11.96 -0.26 -34.99
C TYR A 38 11.14 -0.31 -36.29
N LYS A 39 9.80 -0.36 -36.22
CA LYS A 39 8.91 -0.25 -37.39
C LYS A 39 7.76 0.72 -37.14
N PRO A 40 7.26 1.41 -38.18
CA PRO A 40 6.00 2.16 -38.05
C PRO A 40 4.91 1.20 -37.56
N ASN A 41 4.22 1.59 -36.49
CA ASN A 41 3.17 0.82 -35.81
C ASN A 41 2.03 0.49 -36.78
N LEU A 42 2.21 -0.59 -37.54
CA LEU A 42 1.36 -0.92 -38.69
C LEU A 42 -0.05 -1.23 -38.22
N LEU A 43 -0.22 -1.86 -37.05
CA LEU A 43 -1.51 -2.17 -36.46
C LEU A 43 -2.26 -0.88 -36.08
N GLN A 44 -1.61 0.05 -35.38
CA GLN A 44 -2.22 1.35 -35.06
C GLN A 44 -2.53 2.14 -36.34
N LYS A 45 -1.60 2.19 -37.30
CA LYS A 45 -1.80 2.89 -38.58
C LYS A 45 -2.91 2.29 -39.41
N THR A 46 -3.11 0.98 -39.35
CA THR A 46 -4.23 0.31 -40.01
C THR A 46 -5.55 0.60 -39.29
N MET A 47 -5.59 0.67 -37.95
CA MET A 47 -6.79 1.09 -37.24
C MET A 47 -7.15 2.55 -37.56
N GLU A 48 -6.17 3.45 -37.56
CA GLU A 48 -6.34 4.84 -38.00
C GLU A 48 -6.86 4.91 -39.44
N PHE A 49 -6.31 4.10 -40.35
CA PHE A 49 -6.76 4.01 -41.75
C PHE A 49 -8.20 3.47 -41.89
N LEU A 50 -8.61 2.55 -41.00
CA LEU A 50 -9.97 2.04 -40.93
C LEU A 50 -10.95 3.02 -40.26
N GLY A 51 -10.47 4.19 -39.81
CA GLY A 51 -11.28 5.28 -39.28
C GLY A 51 -11.36 5.34 -37.76
N TYR A 52 -10.60 4.52 -37.03
CA TYR A 52 -10.61 4.53 -35.57
C TYR A 52 -9.81 5.71 -35.01
N GLY A 53 -10.40 6.44 -34.06
CA GLY A 53 -9.70 7.44 -33.25
C GLY A 53 -8.79 6.79 -32.20
N GLU A 54 -7.81 7.54 -31.66
CA GLU A 54 -6.88 7.00 -30.67
C GLU A 54 -7.60 6.40 -29.44
N ASP A 55 -8.65 7.06 -28.94
CA ASP A 55 -9.44 6.55 -27.82
C ASP A 55 -10.12 5.20 -28.14
N GLU A 56 -10.69 5.06 -29.33
CA GLU A 56 -11.35 3.82 -29.77
C GLU A 56 -10.33 2.68 -29.90
N VAL A 57 -9.11 2.98 -30.36
CA VAL A 57 -8.03 2.01 -30.42
C VAL A 57 -7.65 1.52 -29.01
N TYR A 58 -7.59 2.43 -28.02
CA TYR A 58 -7.33 2.06 -26.63
C TYR A 58 -8.49 1.28 -26.00
N GLU A 59 -9.74 1.55 -26.36
CA GLU A 59 -10.88 0.73 -25.91
C GLU A 59 -10.80 -0.70 -26.46
N VAL A 60 -10.42 -0.87 -27.73
CA VAL A 60 -10.19 -2.20 -28.32
C VAL A 60 -9.06 -2.92 -27.59
N LEU A 61 -7.94 -2.23 -27.33
CA LEU A 61 -6.83 -2.77 -26.54
C LEU A 61 -7.29 -3.25 -25.16
N ILE A 62 -7.98 -2.39 -24.41
CA ILE A 62 -8.50 -2.70 -23.08
C ILE A 62 -9.43 -3.91 -23.15
N GLY A 63 -10.34 -3.94 -24.12
CA GLY A 63 -11.30 -5.02 -24.31
C GLY A 63 -10.63 -6.37 -24.58
N GLN A 64 -9.52 -6.38 -25.31
CA GLN A 64 -8.78 -7.61 -25.63
C GLN A 64 -7.89 -8.04 -24.48
N ILE A 65 -7.11 -7.13 -23.90
CA ILE A 65 -6.25 -7.44 -22.75
C ILE A 65 -7.10 -7.95 -21.58
N SER A 66 -8.31 -7.41 -21.37
CA SER A 66 -9.25 -7.87 -20.33
C SER A 66 -9.71 -9.33 -20.50
N ARG A 67 -9.49 -9.96 -21.67
CA ARG A 67 -9.81 -11.38 -21.91
C ARG A 67 -8.73 -12.33 -21.36
N LEU A 68 -7.56 -11.82 -20.99
CA LEU A 68 -6.50 -12.63 -20.40
C LEU A 68 -6.98 -13.24 -19.08
N PRO A 69 -6.84 -14.57 -18.86
CA PRO A 69 -7.27 -15.22 -17.62
C PRO A 69 -6.67 -14.59 -16.35
N ALA A 70 -5.40 -14.17 -16.42
CA ALA A 70 -4.68 -13.47 -15.36
C ALA A 70 -5.35 -12.15 -14.93
N LEU A 71 -6.19 -11.55 -15.79
CA LEU A 71 -6.86 -10.27 -15.58
C LEU A 71 -8.36 -10.38 -15.27
N SER A 72 -8.86 -11.60 -15.07
CA SER A 72 -10.28 -11.87 -14.78
C SER A 72 -10.86 -11.02 -13.62
N ASN A 73 -10.05 -10.73 -12.60
CA ASN A 73 -10.42 -9.91 -11.44
C ASN A 73 -9.81 -8.50 -11.46
N CYS A 74 -9.35 -8.05 -12.62
CA CYS A 74 -8.74 -6.75 -12.79
C CYS A 74 -9.66 -5.77 -13.53
N LYS A 75 -9.37 -4.49 -13.34
CA LYS A 75 -9.94 -3.35 -14.04
C LYS A 75 -8.77 -2.69 -14.78
N ILE A 76 -8.95 -2.49 -16.08
CA ILE A 76 -7.93 -1.86 -16.93
C ILE A 76 -8.47 -0.51 -17.35
N THR A 77 -7.69 0.55 -17.13
CA THR A 77 -8.06 1.91 -17.51
C THR A 77 -6.93 2.60 -18.25
N ARG A 78 -7.26 3.44 -19.23
CA ARG A 78 -6.29 4.36 -19.85
C ARG A 78 -6.10 5.55 -18.93
N ALA A 79 -4.86 5.86 -18.56
CA ALA A 79 -4.56 7.10 -17.86
C ALA A 79 -4.73 8.28 -18.84
N THR A 80 -5.54 9.26 -18.43
CA THR A 80 -5.91 10.43 -19.25
C THR A 80 -4.93 11.60 -19.11
N LYS A 81 -3.95 11.53 -18.19
CA LYS A 81 -2.93 12.56 -18.02
C LYS A 81 -1.77 12.34 -19.00
N GLU A 82 -1.68 13.19 -20.01
CA GLU A 82 -0.49 13.35 -20.85
C GLU A 82 0.79 13.55 -20.00
N PRO A 83 1.98 13.11 -20.45
CA PRO A 83 2.37 12.80 -21.84
C PRO A 83 2.39 11.31 -22.20
N LEU A 84 2.11 10.43 -21.25
CA LEU A 84 2.07 8.99 -21.45
C LEU A 84 0.62 8.60 -21.16
N SER A 85 -0.07 7.97 -22.08
CA SER A 85 -1.38 7.36 -21.81
C SER A 85 -1.20 5.86 -21.48
N PRO A 86 -0.55 5.47 -20.37
CA PRO A 86 -0.38 4.07 -20.04
C PRO A 86 -1.72 3.43 -19.68
N LEU A 87 -1.77 2.12 -19.83
CA LEU A 87 -2.79 1.31 -19.20
C LEU A 87 -2.46 1.10 -17.72
N ARG A 88 -3.44 1.28 -16.86
CA ARG A 88 -3.39 0.97 -15.43
C ARG A 88 -4.22 -0.26 -15.17
N ILE A 89 -3.60 -1.29 -14.63
CA ILE A 89 -4.24 -2.54 -14.23
C ILE A 89 -4.42 -2.51 -12.73
N SER A 90 -5.66 -2.55 -12.27
CA SER A 90 -6.03 -2.54 -10.86
C SER A 90 -6.78 -3.81 -10.49
N TYR A 91 -6.49 -4.42 -9.35
CA TYR A 91 -7.37 -5.41 -8.75
C TYR A 91 -8.68 -4.75 -8.32
N ARG A 92 -9.80 -5.48 -8.33
CA ARG A 92 -11.12 -4.90 -8.02
C ARG A 92 -11.45 -4.84 -6.53
N ASP A 93 -11.11 -5.87 -5.75
CA ASP A 93 -11.60 -6.01 -4.37
C ASP A 93 -10.53 -6.58 -3.41
N PRO A 94 -9.77 -5.74 -2.68
CA PRO A 94 -9.84 -4.28 -2.64
C PRO A 94 -9.29 -3.61 -3.92
N GLU A 95 -9.83 -2.43 -4.30
CA GLU A 95 -9.35 -1.69 -5.48
C GLU A 95 -7.91 -1.20 -5.25
N PHE A 96 -6.97 -1.72 -6.04
CA PHE A 96 -5.55 -1.40 -5.92
C PHE A 96 -4.82 -1.54 -7.26
N GLU A 97 -3.94 -0.59 -7.61
CA GLU A 97 -3.17 -0.60 -8.86
C GLU A 97 -2.02 -1.62 -8.79
N LEU A 98 -2.10 -2.69 -9.58
CA LEU A 98 -1.09 -3.74 -9.64
C LEU A 98 0.07 -3.38 -10.56
N MET A 99 -0.25 -2.81 -11.72
CA MET A 99 0.73 -2.61 -12.79
C MET A 99 0.36 -1.42 -13.68
N ILE A 100 1.39 -0.74 -14.17
CA ILE A 100 1.30 0.29 -15.19
C ILE A 100 2.00 -0.23 -16.45
N ILE A 101 1.30 -0.20 -17.59
CA ILE A 101 1.85 -0.63 -18.88
C ILE A 101 1.89 0.58 -19.81
N ASP A 102 3.10 0.96 -20.21
CA ASP A 102 3.34 1.93 -21.26
C ASP A 102 3.52 1.18 -22.59
N ILE A 103 2.42 1.04 -23.32
CA ILE A 103 2.39 0.35 -24.61
C ILE A 103 3.31 1.04 -25.62
N LYS A 104 3.35 2.38 -25.63
CA LYS A 104 4.16 3.16 -26.58
C LYS A 104 5.65 3.05 -26.27
N ALA A 105 6.04 3.01 -25.00
CA ALA A 105 7.44 2.86 -24.64
C ALA A 105 7.90 1.40 -24.54
N HIS A 106 6.97 0.44 -24.71
CA HIS A 106 7.21 -0.98 -24.51
C HIS A 106 7.80 -1.28 -23.12
N ARG A 107 7.20 -0.65 -22.10
CA ARG A 107 7.64 -0.71 -20.71
C ARG A 107 6.49 -1.06 -19.78
N TYR A 108 6.82 -1.67 -18.65
CA TYR A 108 5.87 -1.88 -17.57
C TYR A 108 6.50 -1.61 -16.21
N GLU A 109 5.65 -1.36 -15.22
CA GLU A 109 6.05 -1.14 -13.84
C GLU A 109 5.05 -1.86 -12.92
N SER A 110 5.55 -2.79 -12.11
CA SER A 110 4.75 -3.44 -11.06
C SER A 110 4.73 -2.55 -9.83
N VAL A 111 3.53 -2.16 -9.40
CA VAL A 111 3.30 -1.36 -8.19
C VAL A 111 3.06 -2.27 -6.98
N PHE A 112 2.78 -3.55 -7.21
CA PHE A 112 2.52 -4.55 -6.17
C PHE A 112 3.64 -4.63 -5.12
N GLU A 113 4.90 -4.76 -5.54
CA GLU A 113 6.04 -4.80 -4.60
C GLU A 113 6.18 -3.51 -3.79
N SER A 114 5.91 -2.36 -4.41
CA SER A 114 5.96 -1.07 -3.72
C SER A 114 4.90 -0.96 -2.64
N VAL A 115 3.72 -1.55 -2.87
CA VAL A 115 2.64 -1.57 -1.88
C VAL A 115 2.86 -2.57 -0.77
N VAL A 116 3.40 -3.75 -1.06
CA VAL A 116 3.86 -4.67 -0.01
C VAL A 116 4.86 -3.97 0.90
N LYS A 117 5.90 -3.34 0.34
CA LYS A 117 6.88 -2.55 1.12
C LYS A 117 6.24 -1.38 1.88
N GLY A 118 5.27 -0.70 1.26
CA GLY A 118 4.51 0.36 1.91
C GLY A 118 3.72 -0.13 3.13
N LEU A 119 3.12 -1.31 3.03
CA LEU A 119 2.38 -1.95 4.13
C LEU A 119 3.34 -2.40 5.24
N GLU A 120 4.50 -2.99 4.91
CA GLU A 120 5.55 -3.33 5.87
C GLU A 120 5.95 -2.11 6.72
N TYR A 121 6.19 -0.96 6.08
CA TYR A 121 6.53 0.27 6.81
C TYR A 121 5.42 0.73 7.74
N ARG A 122 4.16 0.66 7.29
CA ARG A 122 2.99 1.02 8.10
C ARG A 122 2.83 0.10 9.32
N VAL A 123 3.04 -1.20 9.14
CA VAL A 123 2.99 -2.19 10.23
C VAL A 123 4.08 -1.88 11.26
N ARG A 124 5.32 -1.67 10.82
CA ARG A 124 6.44 -1.31 11.70
C ARG A 124 6.17 -0.04 12.50
N ASP A 125 5.63 1.00 11.85
CA ASP A 125 5.38 2.26 12.54
C ASP A 125 4.20 2.15 13.52
N ALA A 126 3.15 1.39 13.18
CA ALA A 126 2.06 1.07 14.10
C ALA A 126 2.54 0.23 15.30
N GLU A 127 3.46 -0.72 15.09
CA GLU A 127 4.07 -1.51 16.15
C GLU A 127 4.80 -0.62 17.17
N LYS A 128 5.65 0.31 16.69
CA LYS A 128 6.36 1.26 17.56
C LYS A 128 5.41 2.09 18.43
N VAL A 129 4.30 2.56 17.85
CA VAL A 129 3.27 3.31 18.59
C VAL A 129 2.63 2.42 19.66
N ARG A 130 2.29 1.17 19.33
CA ARG A 130 1.75 0.18 20.27
C ARG A 130 2.71 -0.10 21.42
N GLU A 131 3.99 -0.32 21.12
CA GLU A 131 5.02 -0.57 22.14
C GLU A 131 5.22 0.63 23.06
N THR A 132 5.24 1.84 22.50
CA THR A 132 5.35 3.08 23.28
C THR A 132 4.15 3.25 24.20
N ALA A 133 2.93 3.02 23.71
CA ALA A 133 1.71 3.07 24.52
C ALA A 133 1.74 2.02 25.65
N GLN A 134 2.22 0.80 25.36
CA GLN A 134 2.36 -0.26 26.35
C GLN A 134 3.38 0.10 27.44
N ALA A 135 4.53 0.66 27.07
CA ALA A 135 5.54 1.14 28.01
C ALA A 135 4.97 2.22 28.94
N ASN A 136 4.20 3.18 28.39
CA ASN A 136 3.57 4.25 29.16
C ASN A 136 2.55 3.73 30.19
N VAL A 137 1.78 2.68 29.86
CA VAL A 137 0.87 2.03 30.81
C VAL A 137 1.65 1.30 31.90
N ASN A 138 2.73 0.59 31.53
CA ASN A 138 3.55 -0.16 32.49
C ASN A 138 4.26 0.77 33.49
N GLU A 139 4.77 1.90 33.01
CA GLU A 139 5.38 2.93 33.85
C GLU A 139 4.37 3.46 34.89
N MET A 140 3.15 3.78 34.47
CA MET A 140 2.11 4.29 35.38
C MET A 140 1.68 3.25 36.42
N LYS A 141 1.51 1.99 36.02
CA LYS A 141 1.19 0.90 36.96
C LYS A 141 2.32 0.66 37.97
N SER A 142 3.56 0.77 37.51
CA SER A 142 4.75 0.69 38.39
C SER A 142 4.77 1.84 39.40
N LEU A 143 4.50 3.06 38.96
CA LEU A 143 4.36 4.24 39.81
C LEU A 143 3.28 4.04 40.88
N GLU A 144 2.08 3.62 40.46
CA GLU A 144 0.95 3.37 41.36
C GLU A 144 1.31 2.33 42.44
N SER A 145 1.90 1.20 42.02
CA SER A 145 2.35 0.14 42.91
C SER A 145 3.38 0.63 43.93
N ARG A 146 4.35 1.45 43.47
CA ARG A 146 5.39 2.03 44.33
C ARG A 146 4.80 2.99 45.36
N VAL A 147 3.88 3.86 44.95
CA VAL A 147 3.16 4.77 45.86
C VAL A 147 2.36 3.97 46.90
N ARG A 148 1.59 2.95 46.49
CA ARG A 148 0.83 2.08 47.40
C ARG A 148 1.72 1.36 48.41
N THR A 149 2.89 0.88 47.97
CA THR A 149 3.88 0.21 48.82
C THR A 149 4.44 1.16 49.88
N ILE A 150 4.83 2.39 49.51
CA ILE A 150 5.32 3.40 50.46
C ILE A 150 4.24 3.75 51.50
N CYS A 151 2.97 3.75 51.07
CA CYS A 151 1.83 4.02 51.94
C CYS A 151 1.40 2.81 52.80
N ALA A 152 1.95 1.62 52.58
CA ALA A 152 1.62 0.38 53.30
C ALA A 152 0.11 0.06 53.41
N GLY A 153 -0.70 0.49 52.42
CA GLY A 153 -2.16 0.32 52.44
C GLY A 153 -2.93 1.25 53.38
N GLU A 154 -2.28 2.18 54.08
CA GLU A 154 -2.93 3.15 54.98
C GLU A 154 -3.44 4.36 54.19
N ILE A 155 -4.73 4.35 53.81
CA ILE A 155 -5.43 5.52 53.24
C ILE A 155 -6.47 5.95 54.30
N PRO A 156 -6.26 7.06 55.04
CA PRO A 156 -5.45 8.25 54.71
C PRO A 156 -4.14 8.39 55.50
N LEU A 157 -3.12 9.00 54.89
CA LEU A 157 -1.78 9.28 55.47
C LEU A 157 -1.78 10.13 56.75
N ARG A 158 -2.96 10.62 57.21
CA ARG A 158 -3.11 11.21 58.55
C ARG A 158 -2.69 10.26 59.68
N LYS A 159 -2.76 8.94 59.46
CA LYS A 159 -2.34 7.90 60.42
C LYS A 159 -0.94 7.31 60.16
N THR A 160 -0.33 7.57 59.00
CA THR A 160 1.04 7.12 58.69
C THR A 160 2.12 7.96 59.37
N SER A 161 3.26 7.33 59.65
CA SER A 161 4.44 7.97 60.25
C SER A 161 5.04 9.08 59.38
N PHE A 162 5.67 10.06 60.03
CA PHE A 162 6.42 11.17 59.39
C PHE A 162 7.45 10.68 58.36
N GLN A 163 8.09 9.52 58.62
CA GLN A 163 9.07 8.91 57.72
C GLN A 163 8.46 8.48 56.38
N LYS A 164 7.27 7.85 56.39
CA LYS A 164 6.57 7.42 55.16
C LYS A 164 6.18 8.61 54.29
N ARG A 165 5.71 9.71 54.89
CA ARG A 165 5.40 10.96 54.17
C ARG A 165 6.65 11.60 53.55
N GLY A 166 7.77 11.59 54.27
CA GLY A 166 9.06 12.06 53.76
C GLY A 166 9.55 11.24 52.56
N ALA A 167 9.44 9.91 52.64
CA ALA A 167 9.80 9.01 51.55
C ALA A 167 8.94 9.22 50.29
N LEU A 168 7.62 9.36 50.46
CA LEU A 168 6.70 9.64 49.34
C LEU A 168 7.01 11.00 48.69
N LYS A 169 7.22 12.04 49.48
CA LYS A 169 7.57 13.38 48.98
C LYS A 169 8.86 13.35 48.17
N ASN A 170 9.91 12.73 48.70
CA ASN A 170 11.21 12.62 48.01
C ASN A 170 11.08 11.83 46.71
N TYR A 171 10.30 10.74 46.70
CA TYR A 171 10.03 9.95 45.51
C TYR A 171 9.31 10.76 44.42
N LEU A 172 8.22 11.44 44.77
CA LEU A 172 7.45 12.27 43.82
C LEU A 172 8.26 13.44 43.25
N THR A 173 9.11 14.08 44.06
CA THR A 173 10.02 15.12 43.57
C THR A 173 11.16 14.56 42.73
N GLY A 174 11.65 13.36 43.06
CA GLY A 174 12.73 12.69 42.32
C GLY A 174 12.30 12.22 40.93
N LEU A 175 11.00 12.00 40.71
CA LEU A 175 10.41 11.71 39.40
C LEU A 175 10.31 12.95 38.50
N GLY A 176 10.48 14.17 39.04
CA GLY A 176 10.38 15.43 38.28
C GLY A 176 8.95 15.84 37.91
N TRP A 177 7.93 15.07 38.29
CA TRP A 177 6.52 15.34 37.95
C TRP A 177 5.87 16.38 38.87
N TYR A 178 6.48 16.64 40.03
CA TYR A 178 5.93 17.53 41.05
C TYR A 178 7.00 18.48 41.59
N THR A 179 6.62 19.73 41.83
CA THR A 179 7.40 20.64 42.68
C THR A 179 7.34 20.16 44.14
N LYS A 180 8.25 20.66 44.98
CA LYS A 180 8.24 20.34 46.42
C LYS A 180 6.91 20.72 47.10
N GLU A 181 6.27 21.82 46.70
CA GLU A 181 4.96 22.21 47.23
C GLU A 181 3.83 21.29 46.73
N ALA A 182 3.86 20.93 45.44
CA ALA A 182 2.85 20.06 44.84
C ALA A 182 2.91 18.63 45.39
N ALA A 183 4.11 18.09 45.60
CA ALA A 183 4.33 16.80 46.26
C ALA A 183 3.83 16.81 47.73
N THR A 184 4.01 17.93 48.44
CA THR A 184 3.51 18.07 49.83
C THR A 184 1.98 18.01 49.87
N ARG A 185 1.31 18.73 48.95
CA ARG A 185 -0.17 18.70 48.82
C ARG A 185 -0.70 17.30 48.44
N ALA A 186 0.00 16.59 47.55
CA ALA A 186 -0.36 15.22 47.18
C ALA A 186 -0.22 14.22 48.36
N CYS A 187 0.77 14.42 49.23
CA CYS A 187 0.92 13.65 50.48
C CYS A 187 -0.22 13.92 51.48
N ASP A 188 -0.78 15.12 51.51
CA ASP A 188 -1.88 15.45 52.44
C ASP A 188 -3.24 14.88 52.00
N ASN A 189 -3.37 14.50 50.71
CA ASN A 189 -4.58 13.90 50.13
C ASN A 189 -4.28 12.72 49.18
N THR A 190 -3.66 11.68 49.73
CA THR A 190 -3.18 10.51 48.98
C THR A 190 -4.26 9.70 48.28
N GLY A 191 -5.48 9.69 48.83
CA GLY A 191 -6.62 9.02 48.20
C GLY A 191 -7.00 9.66 46.86
N ALA A 192 -7.15 10.99 46.83
CA ALA A 192 -7.40 11.73 45.59
C ALA A 192 -6.23 11.59 44.60
N PHE A 193 -4.99 11.56 45.10
CA PHE A 193 -3.80 11.35 44.27
C PHE A 193 -3.78 9.96 43.60
N LEU A 194 -4.11 8.89 44.33
CA LEU A 194 -4.21 7.55 43.77
C LEU A 194 -5.34 7.43 42.74
N ASN A 195 -6.47 8.10 42.97
CA ASN A 195 -7.55 8.18 41.98
C ASN A 195 -7.09 8.88 40.69
N ASN A 196 -6.35 9.99 40.80
CA ASN A 196 -5.80 10.68 39.63
C ASN A 196 -4.80 9.80 38.85
N ILE A 197 -3.98 9.00 39.54
CA ILE A 197 -3.08 8.02 38.89
C ILE A 197 -3.90 6.96 38.15
N GLN A 198 -4.96 6.44 38.77
CA GLN A 198 -5.83 5.44 38.15
C GLN A 198 -6.54 6.00 36.91
N GLU A 199 -7.10 7.22 36.99
CA GLU A 199 -7.72 7.88 35.84
C GLU A 199 -6.72 8.05 34.68
N GLU A 200 -5.46 8.36 34.98
CA GLU A 200 -4.40 8.47 33.97
C GLU A 200 -3.99 7.12 33.40
N ILE A 201 -3.99 6.04 34.20
CA ILE A 201 -3.83 4.67 33.72
C ILE A 201 -4.96 4.32 32.74
N ASP A 202 -6.21 4.59 33.12
CA ASP A 202 -7.38 4.27 32.30
C ASP A 202 -7.33 5.01 30.94
N LYS A 203 -6.96 6.30 30.96
CA LYS A 203 -6.73 7.08 29.72
C LYS A 203 -5.66 6.44 28.84
N ARG A 204 -4.51 6.06 29.40
CA ARG A 204 -3.42 5.44 28.64
C ARG A 204 -3.78 4.03 28.14
N GLN A 205 -4.61 3.29 28.88
CA GLN A 205 -5.14 2.01 28.41
C GLN A 205 -6.07 2.17 27.20
N SER A 206 -6.87 3.25 27.15
CA SER A 206 -7.65 3.59 25.96
C SER A 206 -6.75 3.85 24.74
N ILE A 207 -5.68 4.63 24.91
CA ILE A 207 -4.70 4.91 23.85
C ILE A 207 -4.01 3.61 23.38
N LEU A 208 -3.67 2.71 24.30
CA LEU A 208 -3.10 1.41 23.96
C LEU A 208 -4.08 0.56 23.14
N ALA A 209 -5.37 0.55 23.49
CA ALA A 209 -6.38 -0.21 22.76
C ALA A 209 -6.52 0.30 21.31
N GLU A 210 -6.55 1.62 21.11
CA GLU A 210 -6.57 2.22 19.77
C GLU A 210 -5.31 1.87 18.95
N ALA A 211 -4.13 1.90 19.59
CA ALA A 211 -2.88 1.53 18.94
C ALA A 211 -2.84 0.04 18.56
N GLN A 212 -3.38 -0.83 19.42
CA GLN A 212 -3.52 -2.27 19.14
C GLN A 212 -4.46 -2.51 17.96
N GLN A 213 -5.62 -1.87 17.93
CA GLN A 213 -6.57 -1.99 16.83
C GLN A 213 -5.93 -1.57 15.49
N LYS A 214 -5.29 -0.40 15.45
CA LYS A 214 -4.60 0.09 14.24
C LYS A 214 -3.51 -0.87 13.76
N TYR A 215 -2.73 -1.44 14.69
CA TYR A 215 -1.72 -2.42 14.35
C TYR A 215 -2.34 -3.69 13.74
N SER A 216 -3.42 -4.21 14.34
CA SER A 216 -4.15 -5.37 13.81
C SER A 216 -4.76 -5.12 12.43
N GLU A 217 -5.32 -3.92 12.19
CA GLU A 217 -5.84 -3.53 10.87
C GLU A 217 -4.72 -3.50 9.82
N CYS A 218 -3.54 -2.96 10.16
CA CYS A 218 -2.38 -2.94 9.27
C CYS A 218 -1.88 -4.36 8.94
N LEU A 219 -1.80 -5.25 9.94
CA LEU A 219 -1.40 -6.65 9.73
C LEU A 219 -2.40 -7.39 8.84
N SER A 220 -3.70 -7.26 9.11
CA SER A 220 -4.74 -7.90 8.31
C SER A 220 -4.70 -7.43 6.85
N ALA A 221 -4.44 -6.14 6.62
CA ALA A 221 -4.21 -5.61 5.29
C ALA A 221 -2.97 -6.24 4.63
N GLN A 222 -1.82 -6.25 5.31
CA GLN A 222 -0.60 -6.88 4.79
C GLN A 222 -0.84 -8.35 4.40
N GLU A 223 -1.43 -9.14 5.29
CA GLU A 223 -1.75 -10.56 5.03
C GLU A 223 -2.68 -10.73 3.84
N SER A 224 -3.68 -9.84 3.68
CA SER A 224 -4.62 -9.89 2.55
C SER A 224 -3.95 -9.63 1.20
N PHE A 225 -2.82 -8.93 1.17
CA PHE A 225 -2.04 -8.69 -0.05
C PHE A 225 -0.96 -9.75 -0.26
N GLU A 226 -0.20 -10.08 0.79
CA GLU A 226 0.88 -11.05 0.70
C GLU A 226 0.39 -12.48 0.50
N ASN A 227 -0.72 -12.88 1.14
CA ASN A 227 -1.21 -14.25 1.07
C ASN A 227 -2.34 -14.46 0.05
N ASN A 228 -2.51 -13.54 -0.90
CA ASN A 228 -3.50 -13.69 -1.96
C ASN A 228 -2.85 -14.36 -3.19
N PRO A 229 -2.99 -15.70 -3.36
CA PRO A 229 -2.36 -16.41 -4.48
C PRO A 229 -2.91 -15.95 -5.83
N TYR A 230 -4.15 -15.46 -5.89
CA TYR A 230 -4.71 -14.93 -7.13
C TYR A 230 -4.02 -13.63 -7.54
N LEU A 231 -3.75 -12.73 -6.59
CA LEU A 231 -3.01 -11.50 -6.84
C LEU A 231 -1.57 -11.79 -7.26
N GLN A 232 -0.89 -12.69 -6.55
CA GLN A 232 0.48 -13.08 -6.89
C GLN A 232 0.57 -13.73 -8.27
N ASN A 233 -0.33 -14.66 -8.58
CA ASN A 233 -0.37 -15.30 -9.90
C ASN A 233 -0.72 -14.29 -10.99
N ALA A 234 -1.69 -13.40 -10.77
CA ALA A 234 -2.02 -12.35 -11.74
C ALA A 234 -0.81 -11.46 -12.05
N VAL A 235 -0.08 -10.99 -11.03
CA VAL A 235 1.13 -10.18 -11.23
C VAL A 235 2.22 -10.97 -11.95
N LYS A 236 2.42 -12.24 -11.57
CA LYS A 236 3.41 -13.13 -12.18
C LYS A 236 3.08 -13.40 -13.66
N ASP A 237 1.89 -13.89 -13.95
CA ASP A 237 1.44 -14.26 -15.29
C ASP A 237 1.49 -13.04 -16.23
N LEU A 238 1.09 -11.85 -15.74
CA LEU A 238 1.22 -10.60 -16.49
C LEU A 238 2.67 -10.22 -16.76
N THR A 239 3.53 -10.35 -15.76
CA THR A 239 4.95 -10.03 -15.89
C THR A 239 5.62 -10.95 -16.91
N GLU A 240 5.34 -12.25 -16.84
CA GLU A 240 5.82 -13.25 -17.79
C GLU A 240 5.33 -12.94 -19.21
N LEU A 241 4.02 -12.71 -19.39
CA LEU A 241 3.44 -12.36 -20.69
C LEU A 241 4.07 -11.11 -21.30
N LEU A 242 4.27 -10.07 -20.49
CA LEU A 242 4.90 -8.82 -20.94
C LEU A 242 6.36 -9.03 -21.33
N GLN A 243 7.11 -9.81 -20.55
CA GLN A 243 8.51 -10.16 -20.87
C GLN A 243 8.63 -11.00 -22.14
N GLU A 244 7.78 -12.03 -22.31
CA GLU A 244 7.70 -12.82 -23.54
C GLU A 244 7.31 -11.96 -24.75
N SER A 245 6.54 -10.90 -24.51
CA SER A 245 6.14 -9.93 -25.53
C SER A 245 7.19 -8.84 -25.80
N GLY A 246 8.34 -8.88 -25.11
CA GLY A 246 9.47 -7.96 -25.30
C GLY A 246 9.48 -6.72 -24.40
N TYR A 247 8.49 -6.54 -23.52
CA TYR A 247 8.42 -5.35 -22.67
C TYR A 247 9.53 -5.35 -21.62
N THR A 248 10.01 -4.14 -21.30
CA THR A 248 11.07 -3.93 -20.31
C THR A 248 10.52 -3.36 -19.00
N SER A 249 11.00 -3.89 -17.87
CA SER A 249 10.65 -3.34 -16.55
C SER A 249 11.28 -1.96 -16.37
N ARG A 250 10.48 -0.98 -15.95
CA ARG A 250 10.93 0.38 -15.66
C ARG A 250 11.89 0.42 -14.47
N ASN A 251 11.71 -0.48 -13.49
CA ASN A 251 12.57 -0.58 -12.30
C ASN A 251 13.99 -1.07 -12.64
N ASN A 252 14.15 -1.90 -13.68
CA ASN A 252 15.45 -2.43 -14.09
C ASN A 252 16.38 -1.39 -14.74
N LEU A 253 15.86 -0.22 -15.13
CA LEU A 253 16.67 0.85 -15.71
C LEU A 253 17.30 1.77 -14.65
N VAL A 254 16.79 1.78 -13.42
CA VAL A 254 17.35 2.61 -12.33
C VAL A 254 18.57 1.94 -11.68
N SER A 255 18.66 0.62 -11.75
CA SER A 255 19.76 -0.18 -11.18
C SER A 255 21.02 -0.24 -12.05
N ALA A 256 20.99 0.36 -13.25
CA ALA A 256 22.07 0.31 -14.24
C ALA A 256 22.80 1.65 -14.44
N GLY A 257 22.63 2.60 -13.51
CA GLY A 257 23.30 3.91 -13.48
C GLY A 257 24.36 4.01 -12.40
#